data_AF-A0A846Y6Y1-F1
#
_entry.id   AF-A0A846Y6Y1-F1
#
_cell.length_a   1.000
_cell.length_b   1.000
_cell.length_c   1.000
_cell.angle_alpha   90.00
_cell.angle_beta   90.00
_cell.angle_gamma   90.00
#
_symmetry.space_group_name_H-M   'P 1'
#
loop_
_entity.id
_entity.type
_entity.pdbx_description
1 polymer ?
#
loop_
_entity_poly.entity_id
_entity_poly.type
_entity_poly.pdbx_seq_one_letter_code
_entity_poly.pdbx_strand_id
1 'polypeptide(L)'
;MDLLNLIEDPERAFAFTGDDLDAERIAAADDLFQRQRHRISLLDKRATDAGVDVIRSYADIVPLLFTHTAYKSYPQSFYDKGRWDKMLQWLSTLSADDFSDVDIEGVSDVDDWLERLWAAGHAVIATSGTSGKVSFLNHTMADRARKTRHFKYTHGWPRVRSDNDHVLFWMGPSFGRTSAVEAFHTGVENWARPGAVHALSDEPLLISEVSKAAAFRTKMAAGTATPDEIAERESADAAKSARMRADLDKFIDTLLAHRDQPICVSGLWAQHMAIMERARELGIGDGEFHPESIVSAGGGVKGVALPADYKDQVARFWGDVVRTGTYGMTELSQALPMCDGGRYHVAPGLIVLPLDENGERLLGPDDAVNGRLEARFAFLDLGVEGRWGGIITGDKVTIDLSGRCPCGRPGKTLLDNIARFARPGQDDHIGCAGTIDAYIRGVVGS
;
A
#
# COMPACT_ATOMS: atom_id res chain seq x y z
N MET A 1 8.22 -1.27 26.64
CA MET A 1 9.10 -1.14 25.47
C MET A 1 8.29 -0.49 24.36
N ASP A 2 8.78 0.57 23.71
CA ASP A 2 8.07 1.15 22.56
C ASP A 2 8.36 0.31 21.31
N LEU A 3 7.40 -0.53 20.93
CA LEU A 3 7.51 -1.46 19.80
C LEU A 3 7.78 -0.74 18.47
N LEU A 4 7.29 0.50 18.30
CA LEU A 4 7.42 1.26 17.05
C LEU A 4 8.80 1.90 16.89
N ASN A 5 9.56 2.08 17.99
CA ASN A 5 10.90 2.65 17.95
C ASN A 5 11.99 1.58 17.82
N LEU A 6 11.67 0.30 18.07
CA LEU A 6 12.63 -0.79 17.86
C LEU A 6 13.17 -0.82 16.43
N ILE A 7 12.39 -0.37 15.45
CA ILE A 7 12.78 -0.40 14.03
C ILE A 7 13.97 0.51 13.70
N GLU A 8 14.30 1.48 14.56
CA GLU A 8 15.47 2.35 14.39
C GLU A 8 16.80 1.58 14.45
N ASP A 9 16.78 0.39 15.05
CA ASP A 9 17.84 -0.62 14.96
C ASP A 9 17.26 -1.90 14.36
N PRO A 10 17.23 -2.04 13.01
CA PRO A 10 16.59 -3.18 12.37
C PRO A 10 17.27 -4.52 12.70
N GLU A 11 18.56 -4.51 13.03
CA GLU A 11 19.25 -5.74 13.46
C GLU A 11 18.70 -6.24 14.79
N ARG A 12 18.41 -5.33 15.72
CA ARG A 12 17.70 -5.66 16.95
C ARG A 12 16.22 -5.96 16.70
N ALA A 13 15.53 -5.16 15.88
CA ALA A 13 14.11 -5.30 15.62
C ALA A 13 13.74 -6.69 15.07
N PHE A 14 14.58 -7.23 14.19
CA PHE A 14 14.39 -8.55 13.58
C PHE A 14 15.14 -9.68 14.30
N ALA A 15 15.69 -9.42 15.48
CA ALA A 15 16.31 -10.43 16.36
C ALA A 15 15.36 -10.97 17.43
N PHE A 16 14.14 -10.43 17.55
CA PHE A 16 13.12 -10.94 18.47
C PHE A 16 12.33 -12.10 17.87
N THR A 17 11.98 -13.07 18.70
CA THR A 17 10.95 -14.07 18.39
C THR A 17 9.54 -13.48 18.56
N GLY A 18 8.50 -14.25 18.18
CA GLY A 18 7.11 -13.87 18.47
C GLY A 18 6.89 -13.78 19.98
N ASP A 19 7.24 -14.86 20.68
CA ASP A 19 7.09 -15.04 22.12
C ASP A 19 7.75 -13.92 22.93
N ASP A 20 8.91 -13.39 22.47
CA ASP A 20 9.61 -12.29 23.13
C ASP A 20 8.80 -10.98 23.18
N LEU A 21 7.82 -10.82 22.29
CA LEU A 21 7.07 -9.57 22.10
C LEU A 21 5.59 -9.72 22.38
N ASP A 22 5.09 -10.93 22.65
CA ASP A 22 3.65 -11.19 22.69
C ASP A 22 2.94 -10.43 23.81
N ALA A 23 3.54 -10.39 25.01
CA ALA A 23 2.97 -9.64 26.14
C ALA A 23 2.89 -8.14 25.84
N GLU A 24 3.97 -7.55 25.31
CA GLU A 24 4.03 -6.15 24.92
C GLU A 24 3.08 -5.83 23.77
N ARG A 25 2.94 -6.73 22.78
CA ARG A 25 2.03 -6.55 21.64
C ARG A 25 0.57 -6.61 22.08
N ILE A 26 0.20 -7.53 22.96
CA ILE A 26 -1.16 -7.61 23.50
C ILE A 26 -1.47 -6.34 24.31
N ALA A 27 -0.55 -5.91 25.18
CA ALA A 27 -0.72 -4.68 25.95
C ALA A 27 -0.83 -3.43 25.06
N ALA A 28 0.00 -3.32 24.01
CA ALA A 28 -0.06 -2.22 23.07
C ALA A 28 -1.32 -2.24 22.18
N ALA A 29 -1.79 -3.44 21.80
CA ALA A 29 -3.04 -3.60 21.06
C ALA A 29 -4.24 -3.16 21.91
N ASP A 30 -4.28 -3.56 23.19
CA ASP A 30 -5.33 -3.12 24.11
C ASP A 30 -5.27 -1.60 24.34
N ASP A 31 -4.10 -1.01 24.60
CA ASP A 31 -3.95 0.44 24.74
C ASP A 31 -4.48 1.20 23.51
N LEU A 32 -4.08 0.77 22.31
CA LEU A 32 -4.58 1.34 21.06
C LEU A 32 -6.09 1.21 20.94
N PHE A 33 -6.62 0.03 21.26
CA PHE A 33 -8.05 -0.24 21.23
C PHE A 33 -8.83 0.66 22.20
N GLN A 34 -8.40 0.79 23.46
CA GLN A 34 -9.06 1.65 24.44
C GLN A 34 -9.04 3.12 24.00
N ARG A 35 -7.96 3.59 23.37
CA ARG A 35 -7.86 4.96 22.84
C ARG A 35 -8.76 5.20 21.64
N GLN A 36 -9.02 4.19 20.81
CA GLN A 36 -9.74 4.36 19.54
C GLN A 36 -11.20 3.90 19.56
N ARG A 37 -11.59 2.96 20.43
CA ARG A 37 -12.92 2.34 20.44
C ARG A 37 -14.03 3.37 20.30
N HIS A 38 -14.10 4.32 21.23
CA HIS A 38 -15.16 5.33 21.26
C HIS A 38 -14.97 6.49 20.28
N ARG A 39 -13.82 6.55 19.60
CA ARG A 39 -13.54 7.55 18.55
C ARG A 39 -13.91 7.05 17.16
N ILE A 40 -13.89 5.73 16.95
CA ILE A 40 -14.18 5.10 15.66
C ILE A 40 -15.49 4.32 15.78
N SER A 41 -16.58 4.89 15.26
CA SER A 41 -17.93 4.33 15.45
C SER A 41 -18.07 2.87 14.99
N LEU A 42 -17.44 2.49 13.87
CA LEU A 42 -17.45 1.10 13.40
C LEU A 42 -16.69 0.16 14.35
N LEU A 43 -15.59 0.61 14.95
CA LEU A 43 -14.81 -0.18 15.92
C LEU A 43 -15.62 -0.39 17.20
N ASP A 44 -16.26 0.66 17.72
CA ASP A 44 -17.15 0.55 18.89
C ASP A 44 -18.29 -0.44 18.65
N LYS A 45 -18.92 -0.38 17.47
CA LYS A 45 -19.98 -1.30 17.07
C LYS A 45 -19.47 -2.74 17.05
N ARG A 46 -18.33 -2.99 16.40
CA ARG A 46 -17.70 -4.32 16.30
C ARG A 46 -17.36 -4.88 17.67
N ALA A 47 -16.75 -4.07 18.53
CA ALA A 47 -16.42 -4.43 19.90
C ALA A 47 -17.67 -4.80 20.71
N THR A 48 -18.71 -3.98 20.64
CA THR A 48 -19.98 -4.22 21.34
C THR A 48 -20.67 -5.49 20.86
N ASP A 49 -20.74 -5.71 19.54
CA ASP A 49 -21.35 -6.92 18.96
C ASP A 49 -20.61 -8.20 19.35
N ALA A 50 -19.28 -8.11 19.46
CA ALA A 50 -18.42 -9.24 19.82
C ALA A 50 -18.25 -9.42 21.33
N GLY A 51 -18.74 -8.49 22.15
CA GLY A 51 -18.52 -8.49 23.60
C GLY A 51 -17.05 -8.31 24.00
N VAL A 52 -16.28 -7.58 23.20
CA VAL A 52 -14.86 -7.32 23.46
C VAL A 52 -14.69 -5.98 24.15
N ASP A 53 -14.42 -6.01 25.45
CA ASP A 53 -14.12 -4.80 26.23
C ASP A 53 -12.63 -4.58 26.48
N VAL A 54 -11.83 -5.64 26.41
CA VAL A 54 -10.37 -5.64 26.63
C VAL A 54 -9.75 -6.71 25.75
N ILE A 55 -8.64 -6.39 25.09
CA ILE A 55 -7.84 -7.35 24.32
C ILE A 55 -6.90 -8.07 25.29
N ARG A 56 -7.12 -9.38 25.50
CA ARG A 56 -6.29 -10.23 26.37
C ARG A 56 -5.47 -11.23 25.59
N SER A 57 -5.79 -11.42 24.32
CA SER A 57 -5.17 -12.36 23.40
C SER A 57 -5.29 -11.87 21.97
N TYR A 58 -4.50 -12.44 21.06
CA TYR A 58 -4.63 -12.18 19.63
C TYR A 58 -5.99 -12.57 19.05
N ALA A 59 -6.67 -13.55 19.65
CA ALA A 59 -8.02 -13.95 19.22
C ALA A 59 -9.06 -12.84 19.44
N ASP A 60 -8.91 -12.03 20.49
CA ASP A 60 -9.80 -10.91 20.79
C ASP A 60 -9.72 -9.79 19.73
N ILE A 61 -8.62 -9.74 18.96
CA ILE A 61 -8.42 -8.75 17.89
C ILE A 61 -9.23 -9.12 16.64
N VAL A 62 -9.39 -10.42 16.34
CA VAL A 62 -10.05 -10.91 15.12
C VAL A 62 -11.42 -10.28 14.86
N PRO A 63 -12.38 -10.25 15.81
CA PRO A 63 -13.70 -9.65 15.57
C PRO A 63 -13.67 -8.12 15.43
N LEU A 64 -12.55 -7.47 15.78
CA LEU A 64 -12.34 -6.02 15.66
C LEU A 64 -11.75 -5.62 14.30
N LEU A 65 -11.30 -6.57 13.48
CA LEU A 65 -10.68 -6.28 12.19
C LEU A 65 -11.72 -5.76 11.17
N PHE A 66 -11.29 -4.82 10.33
CA PHE A 66 -12.07 -4.35 9.20
C PHE A 66 -11.66 -5.10 7.94
N THR A 67 -12.61 -5.38 7.06
CA THR A 67 -12.28 -5.92 5.74
C THR A 67 -11.61 -4.84 4.90
N HIS A 68 -10.70 -5.22 3.99
CA HIS A 68 -10.11 -4.28 3.03
C HIS A 68 -11.15 -3.56 2.14
N THR A 69 -12.40 -4.04 2.11
CA THR A 69 -13.52 -3.40 1.42
C THR A 69 -14.19 -2.28 2.23
N ALA A 70 -13.98 -2.22 3.56
CA ALA A 70 -14.62 -1.22 4.42
C ALA A 70 -14.29 0.21 3.99
N TYR A 71 -13.05 0.49 3.58
CA TYR A 71 -12.60 1.81 3.11
C TYR A 71 -13.09 2.20 1.71
N LYS A 72 -13.92 1.36 1.09
CA LYS A 72 -14.66 1.66 -0.16
C LYS A 72 -16.14 1.30 -0.05
N SER A 73 -16.69 1.28 1.16
CA SER A 73 -18.09 0.90 1.44
C SER A 73 -19.10 2.03 1.20
N TYR A 74 -18.65 3.27 0.97
CA TYR A 74 -19.53 4.42 0.71
C TYR A 74 -20.54 4.13 -0.42
N PRO A 75 -21.81 4.54 -0.30
CA PRO A 75 -22.74 4.47 -1.43
C PRO A 75 -22.19 5.20 -2.66
N GLN A 76 -22.10 4.50 -3.79
CA GLN A 76 -21.54 5.06 -5.04
C GLN A 76 -22.30 6.32 -5.48
N SER A 77 -23.60 6.38 -5.20
CA SER A 77 -24.45 7.53 -5.47
C SER A 77 -24.03 8.81 -4.73
N PHE A 78 -23.33 8.72 -3.59
CA PHE A 78 -22.80 9.91 -2.92
C PHE A 78 -21.64 10.51 -3.69
N TYR A 79 -20.73 9.65 -4.14
CA TYR A 79 -19.61 10.04 -4.98
C TYR A 79 -20.08 10.62 -6.32
N ASP A 80 -20.95 9.91 -7.04
CA ASP A 80 -21.40 10.31 -8.37
C ASP A 80 -22.20 11.63 -8.38
N LYS A 81 -22.87 11.95 -7.27
CA LYS A 81 -23.68 13.17 -7.10
C LYS A 81 -22.96 14.30 -6.36
N GLY A 82 -21.66 14.15 -6.08
CA GLY A 82 -20.89 15.15 -5.34
C GLY A 82 -21.43 15.44 -3.93
N ARG A 83 -22.01 14.43 -3.27
CA ARG A 83 -22.51 14.54 -1.88
C ARG A 83 -21.36 14.42 -0.90
N TRP A 84 -20.45 15.40 -0.95
CA TRP A 84 -19.24 15.45 -0.13
C TRP A 84 -19.55 15.49 1.37
N ASP A 85 -20.69 16.09 1.74
CA ASP A 85 -21.25 16.04 3.10
C ASP A 85 -21.47 14.60 3.58
N LYS A 86 -22.08 13.76 2.75
CA LYS A 86 -22.31 12.33 3.05
C LYS A 86 -21.03 11.50 2.96
N MET A 87 -20.08 11.87 2.10
CA MET A 87 -18.75 11.26 2.06
C MET A 87 -17.96 11.53 3.34
N LEU A 88 -18.01 12.75 3.89
CA LEU A 88 -17.41 13.08 5.19
C LEU A 88 -18.07 12.28 6.31
N GLN A 89 -19.42 12.23 6.37
CA GLN A 89 -20.14 11.42 7.36
C GLN A 89 -19.75 9.94 7.31
N TRP A 90 -19.63 9.38 6.10
CA TRP A 90 -19.15 8.01 5.91
C TRP A 90 -17.71 7.84 6.43
N LEU A 91 -16.79 8.72 6.03
CA LEU A 91 -15.38 8.61 6.42
C LEU A 91 -15.21 8.74 7.94
N SER A 92 -16.02 9.57 8.61
CA SER A 92 -16.05 9.69 10.08
C SER A 92 -16.36 8.34 10.76
N THR A 93 -17.16 7.46 10.14
CA THR A 93 -17.45 6.14 10.74
C THR A 93 -16.23 5.21 10.80
N LEU A 94 -15.20 5.50 10.00
CA LEU A 94 -13.99 4.70 9.80
C LEU A 94 -12.72 5.37 10.36
N SER A 95 -12.83 6.58 10.89
CA SER A 95 -11.71 7.45 11.28
C SER A 95 -11.82 7.85 12.75
N ALA A 96 -10.70 8.21 13.36
CA ALA A 96 -10.66 8.59 14.78
C ALA A 96 -11.07 10.05 15.06
N ASP A 97 -11.15 10.87 14.02
CA ASP A 97 -11.59 12.26 14.07
C ASP A 97 -12.92 12.41 13.33
N ASP A 98 -13.77 13.33 13.81
CA ASP A 98 -14.93 13.77 13.04
C ASP A 98 -14.50 14.91 12.09
N PHE A 99 -14.80 14.78 10.80
CA PHE A 99 -14.38 15.73 9.77
C PHE A 99 -15.25 17.00 9.74
N SER A 100 -15.72 17.46 10.90
CA SER A 100 -16.63 18.61 11.01
C SER A 100 -15.94 19.95 10.70
N ASP A 101 -14.61 19.98 10.74
CA ASP A 101 -13.74 21.11 10.44
C ASP A 101 -13.44 21.30 8.94
N VAL A 102 -13.83 20.33 8.10
CA VAL A 102 -13.55 20.34 6.67
C VAL A 102 -14.59 21.20 5.94
N ASP A 103 -14.17 22.37 5.45
CA ASP A 103 -15.00 23.18 4.57
C ASP A 103 -15.11 22.55 3.18
N ILE A 104 -16.34 22.23 2.80
CA ILE A 104 -16.71 21.64 1.49
C ILE A 104 -17.42 22.62 0.56
N GLU A 105 -17.51 23.91 0.92
CA GLU A 105 -18.06 24.93 0.03
C GLU A 105 -17.26 25.03 -1.27
N GLY A 106 -17.93 24.92 -2.41
CA GLY A 106 -17.32 25.01 -3.74
C GLY A 106 -16.54 23.78 -4.19
N VAL A 107 -16.55 22.68 -3.43
CA VAL A 107 -15.92 21.41 -3.84
C VAL A 107 -16.66 20.83 -5.05
N SER A 108 -15.96 20.73 -6.18
CA SER A 108 -16.57 20.32 -7.46
C SER A 108 -16.39 18.83 -7.74
N ASP A 109 -15.29 18.23 -7.29
CA ASP A 109 -14.99 16.82 -7.49
C ASP A 109 -14.22 16.19 -6.30
N VAL A 110 -13.82 14.92 -6.48
CA VAL A 110 -13.07 14.16 -5.46
C VAL A 110 -11.69 14.75 -5.19
N ASP A 111 -11.06 15.36 -6.19
CA ASP A 111 -9.71 15.87 -6.07
C ASP A 111 -9.75 17.15 -5.21
N ASP A 112 -10.71 18.05 -5.45
CA ASP A 112 -11.00 19.19 -4.57
C ASP A 112 -11.30 18.73 -3.15
N TRP A 113 -12.13 17.69 -2.99
CA TRP A 113 -12.52 17.17 -1.68
C TRP A 113 -11.31 16.64 -0.89
N LEU A 114 -10.41 15.92 -1.56
CA LEU A 114 -9.16 15.45 -0.95
C LEU A 114 -8.25 16.62 -0.56
N GLU A 115 -8.15 17.67 -1.38
CA GLU A 115 -7.38 18.86 -1.02
C GLU A 115 -7.97 19.57 0.21
N ARG A 116 -9.30 19.66 0.35
CA ARG A 116 -9.93 20.22 1.56
C ARG A 116 -9.63 19.42 2.82
N LEU A 117 -9.69 18.09 2.74
CA LEU A 117 -9.31 17.20 3.84
C LEU A 117 -7.85 17.44 4.26
N TRP A 118 -6.94 17.52 3.29
CA TRP A 118 -5.52 17.76 3.58
C TRP A 118 -5.25 19.15 4.14
N ALA A 119 -5.94 20.18 3.65
CA ALA A 119 -5.84 21.53 4.19
C ALA A 119 -6.29 21.62 5.66
N ALA A 120 -7.26 20.78 6.05
CA ALA A 120 -7.72 20.62 7.43
C ALA A 120 -6.82 19.70 8.29
N GLY A 121 -5.75 19.12 7.73
CA GLY A 121 -4.81 18.27 8.46
C GLY A 121 -5.11 16.76 8.40
N HIS A 122 -6.13 16.36 7.65
CA HIS A 122 -6.49 14.96 7.42
C HIS A 122 -5.76 14.42 6.20
N ALA A 123 -4.76 13.56 6.40
CA ALA A 123 -3.88 13.07 5.35
C ALA A 123 -4.49 11.91 4.55
N VAL A 124 -5.72 12.07 4.09
CA VAL A 124 -6.49 11.02 3.43
C VAL A 124 -5.82 10.60 2.13
N ILE A 125 -5.59 9.30 1.96
CA ILE A 125 -5.07 8.74 0.73
C ILE A 125 -6.13 7.96 -0.03
N ALA A 126 -6.11 8.09 -1.36
CA ALA A 126 -6.97 7.39 -2.28
C ALA A 126 -6.21 6.27 -3.01
N THR A 127 -6.88 5.14 -3.23
CA THR A 127 -6.32 4.07 -4.08
C THR A 127 -6.60 4.34 -5.56
N SER A 128 -5.82 3.73 -6.46
CA SER A 128 -5.93 3.94 -7.91
C SER A 128 -7.19 3.35 -8.57
N GLY A 129 -8.13 2.76 -7.82
CA GLY A 129 -9.48 2.44 -8.32
C GLY A 129 -9.56 1.54 -9.55
N THR A 130 -8.57 0.67 -9.81
CA THR A 130 -8.49 -0.09 -11.07
C THR A 130 -9.67 -1.05 -11.34
N SER A 131 -10.57 -1.24 -10.36
CA SER A 131 -11.82 -2.00 -10.46
C SER A 131 -13.08 -1.13 -10.49
N GLY A 132 -12.97 0.20 -10.61
CA GLY A 132 -14.08 1.14 -10.75
C GLY A 132 -14.47 1.91 -9.49
N LYS A 133 -14.08 1.44 -8.30
CA LYS A 133 -14.32 2.12 -7.02
C LYS A 133 -13.02 2.27 -6.24
N VAL A 134 -12.78 3.45 -5.69
CA VAL A 134 -11.56 3.79 -4.94
C VAL A 134 -11.80 3.58 -3.45
N SER A 135 -10.72 3.32 -2.71
CA SER A 135 -10.74 3.36 -1.25
C SER A 135 -10.20 4.69 -0.78
N PHE A 136 -10.76 5.23 0.32
CA PHE A 136 -10.24 6.41 1.01
C PHE A 136 -9.84 6.01 2.43
N LEU A 137 -8.59 6.26 2.79
CA LEU A 137 -8.03 5.87 4.07
C LEU A 137 -7.50 7.10 4.77
N ASN A 138 -8.05 7.43 5.94
CA ASN A 138 -7.54 8.54 6.73
C ASN A 138 -6.23 8.18 7.43
N HIS A 139 -5.31 9.12 7.44
CA HIS A 139 -4.08 9.09 8.20
C HIS A 139 -3.88 10.46 8.85
N THR A 140 -3.32 10.48 10.05
CA THR A 140 -2.78 11.72 10.63
C THR A 140 -1.44 12.05 10.00
N MET A 141 -0.97 13.29 10.14
CA MET A 141 0.41 13.62 9.74
C MET A 141 1.45 12.83 10.54
N ALA A 142 1.14 12.46 11.79
CA ALA A 142 1.99 11.59 12.61
C ALA A 142 2.06 10.16 12.07
N ASP A 143 0.96 9.60 11.55
CA ASP A 143 0.96 8.29 10.87
C ASP A 143 1.93 8.29 9.69
N ARG A 144 1.91 9.37 8.90
CA ARG A 144 2.79 9.54 7.75
C ARG A 144 4.25 9.65 8.16
N ALA A 145 4.55 10.46 9.17
CA ALA A 145 5.90 10.57 9.72
C ALA A 145 6.41 9.22 10.27
N ARG A 146 5.56 8.44 10.95
CA ARG A 146 5.89 7.09 11.41
C ARG A 146 6.15 6.14 10.25
N LYS A 147 5.34 6.17 9.19
CA LYS A 147 5.52 5.37 7.98
C LYS A 147 6.83 5.72 7.26
N THR A 148 7.14 7.00 7.10
CA THR A 148 8.41 7.47 6.52
C THR A 148 9.61 7.00 7.35
N ARG A 149 9.52 7.12 8.68
CA ARG A 149 10.54 6.61 9.61
C ARG A 149 10.72 5.09 9.49
N HIS A 150 9.64 4.32 9.46
CA HIS A 150 9.70 2.87 9.29
C HIS A 150 10.42 2.49 7.98
N PHE A 151 10.08 3.17 6.88
CA PHE A 151 10.69 2.92 5.58
C PHE A 151 12.20 3.17 5.58
N LYS A 152 12.67 4.22 6.27
CA LYS A 152 14.10 4.56 6.42
C LYS A 152 14.96 3.38 6.86
N TYR A 153 14.43 2.57 7.77
CA TYR A 153 15.18 1.45 8.37
C TYR A 153 14.90 0.11 7.72
N THR A 154 13.80 -0.02 6.95
CA THR A 154 13.36 -1.30 6.41
C THR A 154 13.55 -1.44 4.90
N HIS A 155 13.45 -0.38 4.11
CA HIS A 155 13.44 -0.51 2.65
C HIS A 155 14.73 -1.14 2.09
N GLY A 156 15.89 -0.65 2.54
CA GLY A 156 17.19 -1.17 2.13
C GLY A 156 17.65 -2.41 2.90
N TRP A 157 16.94 -2.79 3.97
CA TRP A 157 17.36 -3.87 4.85
C TRP A 157 17.28 -5.24 4.16
N PRO A 158 18.23 -6.17 4.41
CA PRO A 158 19.42 -6.06 5.26
C PRO A 158 20.67 -5.53 4.54
N ARG A 159 20.52 -5.02 3.32
CA ARG A 159 21.61 -4.80 2.37
C ARG A 159 22.25 -3.42 2.48
N VAL A 160 21.44 -2.38 2.66
CA VAL A 160 21.88 -0.98 2.64
C VAL A 160 21.04 -0.14 3.61
N ARG A 161 21.63 0.93 4.15
CA ARG A 161 20.95 1.90 4.99
C ARG A 161 20.68 3.18 4.21
N SER A 162 19.53 3.81 4.47
CA SER A 162 19.22 5.14 3.98
C SER A 162 20.26 6.17 4.42
N ASP A 163 20.81 6.90 3.45
CA ASP A 163 21.94 7.84 3.62
C ASP A 163 21.68 9.24 3.03
N ASN A 164 20.56 9.43 2.34
CA ASN A 164 20.22 10.68 1.66
C ASN A 164 21.24 11.13 0.60
N ASP A 165 21.90 10.20 -0.10
CA ASP A 165 22.96 10.56 -1.07
C ASP A 165 22.77 9.99 -2.50
N HIS A 166 21.60 9.43 -2.83
CA HIS A 166 21.30 8.92 -4.17
C HIS A 166 20.65 9.97 -5.08
N VAL A 167 20.86 9.85 -6.39
CA VAL A 167 19.95 10.50 -7.36
C VAL A 167 18.69 9.66 -7.48
N LEU A 168 17.54 10.22 -7.10
CA LEU A 168 16.28 9.49 -7.06
C LEU A 168 15.52 9.61 -8.38
N PHE A 169 15.13 8.47 -8.95
CA PHE A 169 14.29 8.34 -10.13
C PHE A 169 12.99 7.63 -9.78
N TRP A 170 11.88 8.35 -9.87
CA TRP A 170 10.52 7.86 -9.63
C TRP A 170 9.74 7.78 -10.94
N MET A 171 9.35 6.56 -11.33
CA MET A 171 8.61 6.31 -12.58
C MET A 171 7.10 6.62 -12.46
N GLY A 172 6.74 7.65 -11.69
CA GLY A 172 5.36 8.05 -11.47
C GLY A 172 5.21 9.56 -11.27
N PRO A 173 4.00 10.02 -10.92
CA PRO A 173 3.74 11.42 -10.60
C PRO A 173 4.41 11.83 -9.29
N SER A 174 4.89 13.08 -9.20
CA SER A 174 5.43 13.69 -7.97
C SER A 174 4.36 14.32 -7.07
N PHE A 175 3.13 14.51 -7.57
CA PHE A 175 2.02 15.10 -6.84
C PHE A 175 0.76 14.23 -6.88
N GLY A 176 -0.09 14.37 -5.84
CA GLY A 176 -1.36 13.67 -5.71
C GLY A 176 -1.53 12.97 -4.36
N ARG A 177 -2.74 12.49 -4.10
CA ARG A 177 -3.13 11.93 -2.79
C ARG A 177 -3.22 10.41 -2.81
N THR A 178 -2.23 9.75 -3.41
CA THR A 178 -2.16 8.27 -3.49
C THR A 178 -1.00 7.71 -2.66
N SER A 179 -1.08 6.43 -2.30
CA SER A 179 0.01 5.73 -1.62
C SER A 179 1.30 5.66 -2.44
N ALA A 180 1.22 5.70 -3.78
CA ALA A 180 2.38 5.75 -4.65
C ALA A 180 3.13 7.10 -4.51
N VAL A 181 2.40 8.22 -4.53
CA VAL A 181 2.99 9.55 -4.31
C VAL A 181 3.54 9.68 -2.90
N GLU A 182 2.88 9.08 -1.90
CA GLU A 182 3.44 9.02 -0.55
C GLU A 182 4.76 8.23 -0.49
N ALA A 183 4.86 7.11 -1.21
CA ALA A 183 6.10 6.35 -1.33
C ALA A 183 7.21 7.15 -2.03
N PHE A 184 6.85 7.98 -3.03
CA PHE A 184 7.78 8.93 -3.64
C PHE A 184 8.35 9.90 -2.62
N HIS A 185 7.51 10.62 -1.87
CA HIS A 185 7.98 11.57 -0.87
C HIS A 185 8.80 10.89 0.25
N THR A 186 8.40 9.68 0.66
CA THR A 186 9.16 8.85 1.59
C THR A 186 10.54 8.49 1.04
N GLY A 187 10.64 8.17 -0.26
CA GLY A 187 11.89 7.92 -0.94
C GLY A 187 12.77 9.16 -1.04
N VAL A 188 12.17 10.32 -1.34
CA VAL A 188 12.88 11.61 -1.35
C VAL A 188 13.48 11.92 0.02
N GLU A 189 12.71 11.75 1.09
CA GLU A 189 13.18 12.02 2.46
C GLU A 189 14.25 11.04 2.95
N ASN A 190 14.30 9.81 2.42
CA ASN A 190 15.20 8.78 2.94
C ASN A 190 16.42 8.48 2.05
N TRP A 191 16.29 8.63 0.74
CA TRP A 191 17.34 8.24 -0.22
C TRP A 191 17.89 9.40 -1.02
N ALA A 192 17.07 10.41 -1.33
CA ALA A 192 17.50 11.43 -2.29
C ALA A 192 18.52 12.39 -1.69
N ARG A 193 19.59 12.64 -2.44
CA ARG A 193 20.44 13.81 -2.27
C ARG A 193 19.62 15.07 -2.50
N PRO A 194 19.78 16.14 -1.68
CA PRO A 194 19.09 17.40 -1.91
C PRO A 194 19.26 17.93 -3.34
N GLY A 195 18.14 18.16 -4.03
CA GLY A 195 18.13 18.64 -5.42
C GLY A 195 18.35 17.57 -6.49
N ALA A 196 18.52 16.30 -6.14
CA ALA A 196 18.75 15.20 -7.08
C ALA A 196 17.53 14.27 -7.20
N VAL A 197 16.37 14.85 -7.53
CA VAL A 197 15.10 14.12 -7.63
C VAL A 197 14.50 14.29 -9.02
N HIS A 198 14.16 13.18 -9.66
CA HIS A 198 13.50 13.13 -10.94
C HIS A 198 12.23 12.27 -10.82
N ALA A 199 11.08 12.87 -11.08
CA ALA A 199 9.83 12.15 -11.28
C ALA A 199 9.47 12.12 -12.77
N LEU A 200 8.78 11.07 -13.21
CA LEU A 200 8.34 10.95 -14.60
C LEU A 200 7.35 12.05 -14.99
N SER A 201 6.57 12.55 -14.04
CA SER A 201 5.65 13.65 -14.26
C SER A 201 5.47 14.51 -13.01
N ASP A 202 5.35 15.82 -13.22
CA ASP A 202 4.92 16.77 -12.20
C ASP A 202 3.41 17.08 -12.28
N GLU A 203 2.69 16.46 -13.23
CA GLU A 203 1.23 16.54 -13.28
C GLU A 203 0.66 15.61 -12.17
N PRO A 204 -0.31 16.08 -11.36
CA PRO A 204 -0.91 15.25 -10.33
C PRO A 204 -1.71 14.10 -10.93
N LEU A 205 -1.64 12.92 -10.31
CA LEU A 205 -2.55 11.82 -10.66
C LEU A 205 -3.93 12.08 -10.03
N LEU A 206 -4.81 12.65 -10.84
CA LEU A 206 -6.18 12.97 -10.45
C LEU A 206 -7.04 11.70 -10.32
N ILE A 207 -7.68 11.53 -9.17
CA ILE A 207 -8.58 10.42 -8.88
C ILE A 207 -9.83 10.50 -9.76
N SER A 208 -10.29 11.72 -10.07
CA SER A 208 -11.40 11.93 -11.00
C SER A 208 -11.09 11.39 -12.39
N GLU A 209 -9.89 11.61 -12.93
CA GLU A 209 -9.46 11.10 -14.24
C GLU A 209 -9.37 9.57 -14.25
N VAL A 210 -8.75 9.00 -13.22
CA VAL A 210 -8.60 7.54 -13.08
C VAL A 210 -9.97 6.86 -12.99
N SER A 211 -10.89 7.43 -12.22
CA SER A 211 -12.26 6.93 -12.07
C SER A 211 -13.05 7.05 -13.37
N LYS A 212 -12.97 8.19 -14.07
CA LYS A 212 -13.58 8.38 -15.39
C LYS A 212 -13.08 7.36 -16.41
N ALA A 213 -11.76 7.11 -16.43
CA ALA A 213 -11.17 6.10 -17.32
C ALA A 213 -11.64 4.67 -16.98
N ALA A 214 -11.80 4.33 -15.70
CA ALA A 214 -12.34 3.04 -15.28
C ALA A 214 -13.82 2.86 -15.66
N ALA A 215 -14.64 3.90 -15.46
CA ALA A 215 -16.04 3.91 -15.85
C ALA A 215 -16.19 3.76 -17.38
N PHE A 216 -15.35 4.46 -18.15
CA PHE A 216 -15.33 4.34 -19.61
C PHE A 216 -14.94 2.93 -20.08
N ARG A 217 -13.90 2.31 -19.50
CA ARG A 217 -13.55 0.90 -19.79
C ARG A 217 -14.71 -0.06 -19.50
N THR A 218 -15.48 0.22 -18.45
CA THR A 218 -16.68 -0.57 -18.11
C THR A 218 -17.77 -0.41 -19.16
N LYS A 219 -18.06 0.83 -19.60
CA LYS A 219 -18.99 1.09 -20.72
C LYS A 219 -18.56 0.39 -22.01
N MET A 220 -17.27 0.43 -22.33
CA MET A 220 -16.70 -0.26 -23.50
C MET A 220 -16.91 -1.78 -23.41
N ALA A 221 -16.61 -2.39 -22.27
CA ALA A 221 -16.83 -3.82 -22.06
C ALA A 221 -18.31 -4.21 -22.10
N ALA A 222 -19.21 -3.32 -21.66
CA ALA A 222 -20.66 -3.52 -21.72
C ALA A 222 -21.28 -3.20 -23.09
N GLY A 223 -20.51 -2.65 -24.04
CA GLY A 223 -21.03 -2.22 -25.34
C GLY A 223 -21.96 -1.01 -25.27
N THR A 224 -21.88 -0.20 -24.20
CA THR A 224 -22.77 0.95 -23.96
C THR A 224 -22.10 2.31 -24.18
N ALA A 225 -20.82 2.35 -24.55
CA ALA A 225 -20.13 3.59 -24.90
C ALA A 225 -20.63 4.10 -26.27
N THR A 226 -20.91 5.40 -26.40
CA THR A 226 -21.38 5.96 -27.67
C THR A 226 -20.21 6.19 -28.65
N PRO A 227 -20.45 6.21 -29.97
CA PRO A 227 -19.40 6.52 -30.95
C PRO A 227 -18.72 7.88 -30.69
N ASP A 228 -19.48 8.89 -30.25
CA ASP A 228 -18.94 10.21 -29.93
C ASP A 228 -18.04 10.18 -28.68
N GLU A 229 -18.44 9.45 -27.63
CA GLU A 229 -17.62 9.24 -26.42
C GLU A 229 -16.29 8.53 -26.75
N ILE A 230 -16.32 7.58 -27.70
CA ILE A 230 -15.12 6.87 -28.17
C ILE A 230 -14.22 7.81 -28.96
N ALA A 231 -14.77 8.55 -29.92
CA ALA A 231 -14.00 9.47 -30.76
C ALA A 231 -13.35 10.60 -29.95
N GLU A 232 -14.07 11.17 -28.97
CA GLU A 232 -13.54 12.19 -28.05
C GLU A 232 -12.37 11.63 -27.24
N ARG A 233 -12.50 10.40 -26.72
CA ARG A 233 -11.43 9.73 -25.98
C ARG A 233 -10.21 9.45 -26.86
N GLU A 234 -10.40 8.89 -28.05
CA GLU A 234 -9.31 8.57 -28.98
C GLU A 234 -8.54 9.83 -29.40
N SER A 235 -9.25 10.94 -29.64
CA SER A 235 -8.64 12.24 -29.98
C SER A 235 -7.81 12.81 -28.82
N ALA A 236 -8.33 12.77 -27.60
CA ALA A 236 -7.61 13.20 -26.40
C ALA A 236 -6.40 12.31 -26.09
N ASP A 237 -6.52 10.99 -26.30
CA ASP A 237 -5.50 10.00 -26.00
C ASP A 237 -4.32 10.07 -26.97
N ALA A 238 -4.53 10.40 -28.25
CA ALA A 238 -3.46 10.43 -29.26
C ALA A 238 -2.40 11.52 -28.97
N ALA A 239 -2.82 12.74 -28.66
CA ALA A 239 -1.91 13.84 -28.34
C ALA A 239 -1.21 13.64 -26.99
N LYS A 240 -1.95 13.12 -25.99
CA LYS A 240 -1.43 12.81 -24.65
C LYS A 240 -0.38 11.68 -24.73
N SER A 241 -0.63 10.64 -25.54
CA SER A 241 0.28 9.50 -25.68
C SER A 241 1.62 9.87 -26.32
N ALA A 242 1.63 10.75 -27.32
CA ALA A 242 2.89 11.19 -27.95
C ALA A 242 3.75 12.01 -26.98
N ARG A 243 3.13 12.94 -26.22
CA ARG A 243 3.82 13.71 -25.17
C ARG A 243 4.38 12.80 -24.08
N MET A 244 3.56 11.91 -23.55
CA MET A 244 3.96 10.97 -22.50
C MET A 244 5.13 10.07 -22.93
N ARG A 245 5.18 9.66 -24.21
CA ARG A 245 6.30 8.87 -24.72
C ARG A 245 7.59 9.69 -24.78
N ALA A 246 7.53 10.91 -25.29
CA ALA A 246 8.70 11.79 -25.34
C ALA A 246 9.23 12.14 -23.94
N ASP A 247 8.34 12.37 -22.98
CA ASP A 247 8.70 12.62 -21.58
C ASP A 247 9.33 11.39 -20.93
N LEU A 248 8.80 10.19 -21.22
CA LEU A 248 9.37 8.93 -20.79
C LEU A 248 10.78 8.71 -21.35
N ASP A 249 10.97 8.91 -22.65
CA ASP A 249 12.29 8.75 -23.29
C ASP A 249 13.31 9.72 -22.68
N LYS A 250 12.94 10.99 -22.51
CA LYS A 250 13.79 12.00 -21.86
C LYS A 250 14.12 11.64 -20.41
N PHE A 251 13.15 11.13 -19.67
CA PHE A 251 13.34 10.68 -18.30
C PHE A 251 14.34 9.52 -18.24
N ILE A 252 14.16 8.52 -19.10
CA ILE A 252 15.05 7.36 -19.18
C ILE A 252 16.46 7.78 -19.62
N ASP A 253 16.60 8.65 -20.61
CA ASP A 253 17.90 9.18 -21.05
C ASP A 253 18.62 9.88 -19.88
N THR A 254 17.88 10.64 -19.07
CA THR A 254 18.41 11.27 -17.86
C THR A 254 18.87 10.22 -16.86
N LEU A 255 18.05 9.19 -16.59
CA LEU A 255 18.42 8.08 -15.70
C LEU A 255 19.72 7.41 -16.16
N LEU A 256 19.78 7.03 -17.43
CA LEU A 256 20.92 6.31 -18.01
C LEU A 256 22.21 7.15 -17.99
N ALA A 257 22.10 8.48 -18.07
CA ALA A 257 23.24 9.39 -17.91
C ALA A 257 23.83 9.40 -16.48
N HIS A 258 23.07 8.99 -15.47
CA HIS A 258 23.51 8.92 -14.07
C HIS A 258 23.93 7.49 -13.64
N ARG A 259 23.98 6.51 -14.56
CA ARG A 259 24.23 5.09 -14.23
C ARG A 259 25.56 4.81 -13.55
N ASP A 260 26.57 5.65 -13.76
CA ASP A 260 27.93 5.47 -13.22
C ASP A 260 28.09 5.93 -11.75
N GLN A 261 27.00 6.34 -11.09
CA GLN A 261 26.99 6.76 -9.69
C GLN A 261 25.76 6.19 -8.95
N PRO A 262 25.70 6.26 -7.61
CA PRO A 262 24.55 5.76 -6.86
C PRO A 262 23.23 6.44 -7.25
N ILE A 263 22.30 5.64 -7.78
CA ILE A 263 20.91 6.06 -8.09
C ILE A 263 19.90 5.24 -7.29
N CYS A 264 18.72 5.79 -7.03
CA CYS A 264 17.60 5.05 -6.45
C CYS A 264 16.43 5.07 -7.44
N VAL A 265 16.12 3.93 -8.06
CA VAL A 265 15.09 3.80 -9.09
C VAL A 265 13.91 3.00 -8.55
N SER A 266 12.71 3.57 -8.63
CA SER A 266 11.46 2.88 -8.26
C SER A 266 10.46 2.96 -9.40
N GLY A 267 9.97 1.80 -9.85
CA GLY A 267 8.99 1.70 -10.93
C GLY A 267 8.28 0.36 -11.04
N LEU A 268 7.37 0.29 -12.02
CA LEU A 268 6.62 -0.91 -12.37
C LEU A 268 7.43 -1.80 -13.32
N TRP A 269 7.10 -3.09 -13.39
CA TRP A 269 7.84 -4.04 -14.24
C TRP A 269 7.91 -3.64 -15.72
N ALA A 270 6.82 -3.14 -16.29
CA ALA A 270 6.78 -2.67 -17.68
C ALA A 270 7.69 -1.45 -17.92
N GLN A 271 7.85 -0.59 -16.91
CA GLN A 271 8.70 0.59 -16.99
C GLN A 271 10.19 0.21 -16.96
N HIS A 272 10.58 -0.79 -16.18
CA HIS A 272 11.94 -1.32 -16.21
C HIS A 272 12.27 -1.99 -17.57
N MET A 273 11.29 -2.64 -18.20
CA MET A 273 11.47 -3.16 -19.56
C MET A 273 11.70 -2.02 -20.57
N ALA A 274 10.95 -0.92 -20.46
CA ALA A 274 11.17 0.26 -21.31
C ALA A 274 12.56 0.90 -21.09
N ILE A 275 13.03 0.99 -19.83
CA ILE A 275 14.40 1.44 -19.53
C ILE A 275 15.43 0.56 -20.23
N MET A 276 15.27 -0.76 -20.13
CA MET A 276 16.17 -1.74 -20.75
C MET A 276 16.16 -1.64 -22.29
N GLU A 277 14.99 -1.48 -22.91
CA GLU A 277 14.87 -1.30 -24.36
C GLU A 277 15.61 -0.04 -24.82
N ARG A 278 15.37 1.09 -24.14
CA ARG A 278 16.05 2.36 -24.44
C ARG A 278 17.57 2.28 -24.21
N ALA A 279 18.02 1.60 -23.16
CA ALA A 279 19.44 1.39 -22.89
C ALA A 279 20.14 0.65 -24.04
N ARG A 280 19.49 -0.39 -24.58
CA ARG A 280 20.00 -1.15 -25.74
C ARG A 280 20.09 -0.31 -27.00
N GLU A 281 19.13 0.57 -27.25
CA GLU A 281 19.19 1.54 -28.37
C GLU A 281 20.39 2.47 -28.27
N LEU A 282 20.78 2.83 -27.05
CA LEU A 282 21.94 3.67 -26.75
C LEU A 282 23.26 2.88 -26.63
N GLY A 283 23.23 1.56 -26.81
CA GLY A 283 24.41 0.70 -26.72
C GLY A 283 24.92 0.45 -25.30
N ILE A 284 24.09 0.67 -24.27
CA ILE A 284 24.41 0.37 -22.87
C ILE A 284 24.10 -1.11 -22.59
N GLY A 285 25.11 -1.84 -22.11
CA GLY A 285 25.03 -3.26 -21.80
C GLY A 285 24.39 -3.57 -20.44
N ASP A 286 24.12 -4.85 -20.23
CA ASP A 286 23.66 -5.39 -18.94
C ASP A 286 24.73 -5.16 -17.85
N GLY A 287 24.31 -4.69 -16.69
CA GLY A 287 25.16 -4.52 -15.50
C GLY A 287 26.08 -3.30 -15.51
N GLU A 288 25.89 -2.36 -16.44
CA GLU A 288 26.65 -1.09 -16.49
C GLU A 288 26.12 -0.02 -15.51
N PHE A 289 25.69 -0.43 -14.31
CA PHE A 289 25.20 0.47 -13.27
C PHE A 289 26.11 0.41 -12.04
N HIS A 290 26.21 1.53 -11.33
CA HIS A 290 26.95 1.59 -10.07
C HIS A 290 26.39 0.58 -9.06
N PRO A 291 27.24 -0.22 -8.37
CA PRO A 291 26.77 -1.31 -7.52
C PRO A 291 25.95 -0.87 -6.29
N GLU A 292 26.17 0.37 -5.84
CA GLU A 292 25.36 0.98 -4.75
C GLU A 292 24.03 1.55 -5.22
N SER A 293 23.67 1.36 -6.50
CA SER A 293 22.34 1.73 -6.99
C SER A 293 21.27 0.86 -6.33
N ILE A 294 20.12 1.47 -6.04
CA ILE A 294 18.98 0.83 -5.41
C ILE A 294 17.88 0.70 -6.45
N VAL A 295 17.42 -0.52 -6.68
CA VAL A 295 16.38 -0.80 -7.68
C VAL A 295 15.21 -1.53 -7.03
N SER A 296 14.05 -0.88 -7.07
CA SER A 296 12.77 -1.43 -6.64
C SER A 296 11.85 -1.58 -7.86
N ALA A 297 11.41 -2.81 -8.11
CA ALA A 297 10.49 -3.15 -9.20
C ALA A 297 9.29 -3.95 -8.66
N GLY A 298 8.07 -3.47 -8.89
CA GLY A 298 6.87 -4.15 -8.39
C GLY A 298 5.58 -3.70 -9.07
N GLY A 299 4.58 -4.58 -9.11
CA GLY A 299 3.24 -4.26 -9.64
C GLY A 299 3.17 -4.03 -11.15
N GLY A 300 2.04 -3.49 -11.63
CA GLY A 300 1.88 -3.03 -13.03
C GLY A 300 1.74 -4.13 -14.10
N VAL A 301 1.60 -5.40 -13.73
CA VAL A 301 1.44 -6.51 -14.69
C VAL A 301 -0.01 -6.73 -15.14
N LYS A 302 -0.98 -6.08 -14.48
CA LYS A 302 -2.40 -6.25 -14.80
C LYS A 302 -2.70 -5.61 -16.16
N GLY A 303 -3.06 -6.43 -17.15
CA GLY A 303 -3.39 -5.97 -18.50
C GLY A 303 -2.18 -5.66 -19.37
N VAL A 304 -0.96 -5.96 -18.92
CA VAL A 304 0.28 -5.82 -19.70
C VAL A 304 0.83 -7.21 -20.00
N ALA A 305 1.00 -7.52 -21.28
CA ALA A 305 1.65 -8.76 -21.71
C ALA A 305 3.17 -8.58 -21.61
N LEU A 306 3.78 -9.10 -20.54
CA LEU A 306 5.23 -9.16 -20.39
C LEU A 306 5.75 -10.57 -20.76
N PRO A 307 6.99 -10.68 -21.29
CA PRO A 307 7.64 -11.98 -21.51
C PRO A 307 7.67 -12.82 -20.24
N ALA A 308 7.59 -14.15 -20.32
CA ALA A 308 7.56 -15.01 -19.12
C ALA A 308 8.80 -14.85 -18.22
N ASP A 309 9.94 -14.48 -18.79
CA ASP A 309 11.23 -14.27 -18.13
C ASP A 309 11.51 -12.78 -17.83
N TYR A 310 10.50 -11.89 -17.87
CA TYR A 310 10.71 -10.44 -17.71
C TYR A 310 11.47 -10.08 -16.42
N LYS A 311 11.25 -10.82 -15.32
CA LYS A 311 11.97 -10.60 -14.05
C LYS A 311 13.45 -10.90 -14.21
N ASP A 312 13.80 -11.98 -14.91
CA ASP A 312 15.19 -12.36 -15.16
C ASP A 312 15.86 -11.40 -16.13
N GLN A 313 15.13 -10.88 -17.14
CA GLN A 313 15.63 -9.85 -18.04
C GLN A 313 15.96 -8.56 -17.29
N VAL A 314 15.03 -8.05 -16.49
CA VAL A 314 15.25 -6.87 -15.63
C VAL A 314 16.37 -7.15 -14.63
N ALA A 315 16.46 -8.38 -14.10
CA ALA A 315 17.56 -8.75 -13.21
C ALA A 315 18.92 -8.65 -13.89
N ARG A 316 19.08 -9.28 -15.06
CA ARG A 316 20.33 -9.20 -15.83
C ARG A 316 20.70 -7.77 -16.21
N PHE A 317 19.73 -6.99 -16.71
CA PHE A 317 19.95 -5.62 -17.15
C PHE A 317 20.56 -4.72 -16.07
N TRP A 318 19.97 -4.71 -14.87
CA TRP A 318 20.51 -3.87 -13.78
C TRP A 318 21.81 -4.44 -13.20
N GLY A 319 22.06 -5.75 -13.31
CA GLY A 319 23.27 -6.39 -12.77
C GLY A 319 23.32 -6.41 -11.24
N ASP A 320 24.53 -6.22 -10.72
CA ASP A 320 24.90 -6.33 -9.29
C ASP A 320 24.60 -5.04 -8.52
N VAL A 321 23.32 -4.71 -8.45
CA VAL A 321 22.78 -3.55 -7.70
C VAL A 321 22.04 -4.01 -6.45
N VAL A 322 21.81 -3.09 -5.53
CA VAL A 322 20.98 -3.37 -4.35
C VAL A 322 19.52 -3.49 -4.75
N ARG A 323 18.98 -4.71 -4.65
CA ARG A 323 17.55 -4.99 -4.85
C ARG A 323 16.82 -4.97 -3.53
N THR A 324 15.81 -4.13 -3.45
CA THR A 324 14.93 -4.07 -2.31
C THR A 324 13.68 -4.90 -2.59
N GLY A 325 13.26 -5.67 -1.59
CA GLY A 325 12.04 -6.45 -1.63
C GLY A 325 11.17 -6.02 -0.46
N THR A 326 9.94 -5.63 -0.73
CA THR A 326 9.01 -5.22 0.32
C THR A 326 7.62 -5.74 -0.01
N TYR A 327 6.96 -6.33 1.00
CA TYR A 327 5.54 -6.63 0.92
C TYR A 327 4.76 -5.59 1.72
N GLY A 328 3.76 -4.99 1.07
CA GLY A 328 2.92 -4.00 1.71
C GLY A 328 1.67 -3.68 0.89
N MET A 329 0.86 -2.79 1.43
CA MET A 329 -0.39 -2.32 0.84
C MET A 329 -0.73 -0.95 1.41
N THR A 330 -1.70 -0.26 0.81
CA THR A 330 -2.11 1.10 1.21
C THR A 330 -2.53 1.16 2.69
N GLU A 331 -3.17 0.11 3.18
CA GLU A 331 -3.65 -0.06 4.55
C GLU A 331 -2.52 -0.25 5.58
N LEU A 332 -1.30 -0.60 5.13
CA LEU A 332 -0.19 -1.02 5.99
C LEU A 332 0.89 0.06 6.04
N SER A 333 1.17 0.58 7.25
CA SER A 333 2.24 1.57 7.48
C SER A 333 3.59 0.88 7.67
N GLN A 334 3.61 -0.27 8.35
CA GLN A 334 4.82 -1.05 8.60
C GLN A 334 5.01 -2.15 7.54
N ALA A 335 5.42 -1.77 6.33
CA ALA A 335 5.69 -2.73 5.26
C ALA A 335 6.80 -3.73 5.64
N LEU A 336 6.68 -4.98 5.18
CA LEU A 336 7.57 -6.09 5.56
C LEU A 336 8.77 -6.15 4.61
N PRO A 337 10.01 -5.96 5.09
CA PRO A 337 11.19 -6.04 4.24
C PRO A 337 11.63 -7.48 3.99
N MET A 338 12.23 -7.72 2.83
CA MET A 338 12.73 -9.03 2.41
C MET A 338 14.21 -9.21 2.78
N CYS A 339 14.53 -10.28 3.49
CA CYS A 339 15.91 -10.66 3.79
C CYS A 339 16.62 -11.35 2.60
N ASP A 340 17.91 -11.68 2.76
CA ASP A 340 18.69 -12.44 1.76
C ASP A 340 18.21 -13.88 1.55
N GLY A 341 17.42 -14.42 2.46
CA GLY A 341 16.75 -15.71 2.30
C GLY A 341 15.47 -15.66 1.46
N GLY A 342 15.12 -14.50 0.88
CA GLY A 342 13.88 -14.33 0.11
C GLY A 342 12.61 -14.43 0.97
N ARG A 343 12.70 -14.05 2.25
CA ARG A 343 11.61 -14.08 3.22
C ARG A 343 11.28 -12.67 3.70
N TYR A 344 10.00 -12.37 3.85
CA TYR A 344 9.51 -11.12 4.43
C TYR A 344 9.46 -11.20 5.95
N HIS A 345 10.13 -10.28 6.63
CA HIS A 345 10.15 -10.19 8.09
C HIS A 345 9.09 -9.24 8.63
N VAL A 346 8.53 -9.59 9.78
CA VAL A 346 7.48 -8.82 10.46
C VAL A 346 8.13 -7.87 11.47
N ALA A 347 7.83 -6.57 11.38
CA ALA A 347 8.33 -5.60 12.33
C ALA A 347 7.71 -5.78 13.74
N PRO A 348 8.40 -5.38 14.82
CA PRO A 348 7.88 -5.52 16.17
C PRO A 348 6.50 -4.89 16.40
N GLY A 349 6.26 -3.71 15.81
CA GLY A 349 4.99 -2.99 15.90
C GLY A 349 3.87 -3.52 15.01
N LEU A 350 4.08 -4.55 14.20
CA LEU A 350 3.06 -5.15 13.35
C LEU A 350 2.62 -6.51 13.92
N ILE A 351 1.35 -6.63 14.27
CA ILE A 351 0.77 -7.88 14.76
C ILE A 351 0.15 -8.62 13.57
N VAL A 352 0.81 -9.67 13.09
CA VAL A 352 0.28 -10.54 12.01
C VAL A 352 -0.63 -11.62 12.61
N LEU A 353 -1.85 -11.69 12.08
CA LEU A 353 -2.94 -12.59 12.46
C LEU A 353 -3.25 -13.52 11.28
N PRO A 354 -2.67 -14.73 11.20
CA PRO A 354 -3.02 -15.69 10.16
C PRO A 354 -4.47 -16.17 10.37
N LEU A 355 -5.35 -15.91 9.41
CA LEU A 355 -6.74 -16.37 9.49
C LEU A 355 -7.03 -17.51 8.51
N ASP A 356 -8.09 -18.26 8.77
CA ASP A 356 -8.67 -19.16 7.78
C ASP A 356 -9.18 -18.40 6.53
N GLU A 357 -9.58 -19.16 5.51
CA GLU A 357 -10.04 -18.59 4.22
C GLU A 357 -11.23 -17.62 4.40
N ASN A 358 -12.10 -17.86 5.38
CA ASN A 358 -13.27 -17.03 5.66
C ASN A 358 -12.94 -15.77 6.48
N GLY A 359 -11.76 -15.73 7.12
CA GLY A 359 -11.34 -14.63 7.98
C GLY A 359 -12.00 -14.65 9.36
N GLU A 360 -12.44 -15.82 9.85
CA GLU A 360 -13.22 -15.96 11.08
C GLU A 360 -12.42 -16.58 12.23
N ARG A 361 -11.47 -17.47 11.91
CA ARG A 361 -10.67 -18.18 12.90
C ARG A 361 -9.19 -17.82 12.80
N LEU A 362 -8.58 -17.48 13.93
CA LEU A 362 -7.13 -17.36 14.06
C LEU A 362 -6.49 -18.75 13.96
N LEU A 363 -5.54 -18.90 13.04
CA LEU A 363 -4.76 -20.12 12.86
C LEU A 363 -3.54 -20.14 13.79
N GLY A 364 -3.22 -21.33 14.30
CA GLY A 364 -2.10 -21.53 15.21
C GLY A 364 -1.13 -22.63 14.74
N PRO A 365 -0.11 -22.97 15.55
CA PRO A 365 0.85 -24.05 15.23
C PRO A 365 0.18 -25.39 14.89
N ASP A 366 -0.97 -25.70 15.49
CA ASP A 366 -1.72 -26.94 15.23
C ASP A 366 -2.33 -27.01 13.82
N ASP A 367 -2.51 -25.87 13.16
CA ASP A 367 -2.99 -25.78 11.78
C ASP A 367 -1.83 -25.89 10.76
N ALA A 368 -0.57 -25.91 11.22
CA ALA A 368 0.59 -25.83 10.36
C ALA A 368 0.98 -27.20 9.77
N VAL A 369 1.20 -27.23 8.46
CA VAL A 369 1.76 -28.40 7.76
C VAL A 369 3.25 -28.16 7.56
N ASN A 370 4.10 -29.01 8.17
CA ASN A 370 5.55 -28.87 8.16
C ASN A 370 6.03 -27.48 8.65
N GLY A 371 5.39 -26.98 9.72
CA GLY A 371 5.71 -25.67 10.31
C GLY A 371 5.29 -24.48 9.44
N ARG A 372 4.42 -24.67 8.44
CA ARG A 372 3.92 -23.59 7.58
C ARG A 372 2.40 -23.49 7.62
N LEU A 373 1.91 -22.27 7.68
CA LEU A 373 0.50 -21.93 7.57
C LEU A 373 0.20 -21.33 6.21
N GLU A 374 -0.75 -21.90 5.48
CA GLU A 374 -1.46 -21.17 4.44
C GLU A 374 -2.61 -20.40 5.09
N ALA A 375 -2.63 -19.08 4.94
CA ALA A 375 -3.57 -18.24 5.67
C ALA A 375 -4.05 -17.07 4.82
N ARG A 376 -5.23 -16.55 5.17
CA ARG A 376 -5.62 -15.18 4.84
C ARG A 376 -4.81 -14.23 5.69
N PHE A 377 -4.13 -13.29 5.03
CA PHE A 377 -3.32 -12.31 5.72
C PHE A 377 -4.23 -11.29 6.40
N ALA A 378 -4.11 -11.20 7.71
CA ALA A 378 -4.69 -10.13 8.50
C ALA A 378 -3.64 -9.58 9.46
N PHE A 379 -3.84 -8.34 9.90
CA PHE A 379 -2.91 -7.68 10.80
C PHE A 379 -3.58 -6.60 11.63
N LEU A 380 -2.92 -6.22 12.74
CA LEU A 380 -3.11 -4.95 13.43
C LEU A 380 -1.80 -4.16 13.36
N ASP A 381 -1.82 -3.01 12.70
CA ASP A 381 -0.69 -2.09 12.63
C ASP A 381 -0.76 -1.08 13.79
N LEU A 382 0.14 -1.21 14.77
CA LEU A 382 0.17 -0.34 15.94
C LEU A 382 0.59 1.11 15.62
N GLY A 383 1.11 1.36 14.41
CA GLY A 383 1.59 2.67 13.98
C GLY A 383 0.51 3.57 13.37
N VAL A 384 -0.74 3.13 13.32
CA VAL A 384 -1.87 3.85 12.69
C VAL A 384 -2.84 4.39 13.74
N GLU A 385 -3.05 5.70 13.73
CA GLU A 385 -3.89 6.42 14.70
C GLU A 385 -5.05 7.22 14.10
N GLY A 386 -4.97 7.62 12.82
CA GLY A 386 -6.07 8.34 12.14
C GLY A 386 -7.29 7.47 11.83
N ARG A 387 -7.13 6.15 11.94
CA ARG A 387 -8.13 5.11 11.72
C ARG A 387 -7.72 3.83 12.46
N TRP A 388 -8.61 2.84 12.47
CA TRP A 388 -8.26 1.52 13.00
C TRP A 388 -7.22 0.83 12.10
N GLY A 389 -6.15 0.32 12.71
CA GLY A 389 -5.06 -0.38 12.03
C GLY A 389 -5.30 -1.87 11.78
N GLY A 390 -6.44 -2.40 12.23
CA GLY A 390 -6.79 -3.81 12.14
C GLY A 390 -7.51 -4.18 10.84
N ILE A 391 -6.87 -4.99 9.97
CA ILE A 391 -7.34 -5.28 8.61
C ILE A 391 -7.34 -6.78 8.30
N ILE A 392 -8.42 -7.26 7.67
CA ILE A 392 -8.48 -8.54 6.93
C ILE A 392 -8.30 -8.24 5.44
N THR A 393 -7.24 -8.81 4.85
CA THR A 393 -6.90 -8.59 3.44
C THR A 393 -7.51 -9.65 2.52
N GLY A 394 -7.43 -9.41 1.21
CA GLY A 394 -7.72 -10.40 0.18
C GLY A 394 -6.57 -11.37 -0.12
N ASP A 395 -5.45 -11.25 0.58
CA ASP A 395 -4.21 -11.94 0.23
C ASP A 395 -4.12 -13.32 0.90
N LYS A 396 -3.76 -14.32 0.10
CA LYS A 396 -3.32 -15.64 0.56
C LYS A 396 -1.81 -15.61 0.72
N VAL A 397 -1.33 -15.91 1.93
CA VAL A 397 0.09 -15.94 2.27
C VAL A 397 0.49 -17.30 2.80
N THR A 398 1.78 -17.62 2.72
CA THR A 398 2.38 -18.71 3.50
C THR A 398 3.26 -18.13 4.60
N ILE A 399 2.93 -18.44 5.85
CA ILE A 399 3.70 -18.02 7.03
C ILE A 399 4.51 -19.20 7.55
N ASP A 400 5.82 -19.02 7.65
CA ASP A 400 6.76 -20.00 8.17
C ASP A 400 6.93 -19.80 9.69
N LEU A 401 6.55 -20.82 10.47
CA LEU A 401 6.60 -20.86 11.92
C LEU A 401 7.82 -21.63 12.45
N SER A 402 8.76 -22.04 11.60
CA SER A 402 9.95 -22.83 11.98
C SER A 402 10.91 -22.16 12.98
N GLY A 403 10.59 -20.95 13.45
CA GLY A 403 11.32 -20.23 14.50
C GLY A 403 12.62 -19.57 14.03
N ARG A 404 13.20 -20.00 12.90
CA ARG A 404 14.40 -19.42 12.30
C ARG A 404 14.32 -19.37 10.77
N CYS A 405 14.51 -18.17 10.24
CA CYS A 405 14.58 -17.91 8.80
C CYS A 405 15.89 -18.44 8.18
N PRO A 406 15.92 -18.80 6.88
CA PRO A 406 17.16 -19.11 6.17
C PRO A 406 18.25 -18.01 6.25
N CYS A 407 17.88 -16.75 6.48
CA CYS A 407 18.84 -15.67 6.71
C CYS A 407 19.48 -15.70 8.11
N GLY A 408 19.13 -16.69 8.94
CA GLY A 408 19.62 -16.88 10.30
C GLY A 408 18.83 -16.14 11.38
N ARG A 409 17.95 -15.19 11.04
CA ARG A 409 17.18 -14.43 12.04
C ARG A 409 15.99 -15.22 12.60
N PRO A 410 15.63 -15.02 13.87
CA PRO A 410 14.51 -15.71 14.49
C PRO A 410 13.16 -15.14 14.04
N GLY A 411 12.09 -15.80 14.50
CA GLY A 411 10.72 -15.33 14.34
C GLY A 411 10.03 -15.83 13.07
N LYS A 412 8.72 -15.58 13.01
CA LYS A 412 7.88 -15.95 11.87
C LYS A 412 8.18 -15.06 10.67
N THR A 413 8.14 -15.65 9.48
CA THR A 413 8.36 -14.93 8.22
C THR A 413 7.29 -15.29 7.19
N LEU A 414 7.08 -14.41 6.22
CA LEU A 414 6.22 -14.69 5.07
C LEU A 414 7.07 -15.11 3.87
N LEU A 415 6.56 -16.05 3.10
CA LEU A 415 7.15 -16.47 1.81
C LEU A 415 6.77 -15.49 0.70
N ASP A 416 7.63 -15.40 -0.33
CA ASP A 416 7.37 -14.64 -1.55
C ASP A 416 6.50 -15.43 -2.55
N ASN A 417 5.34 -15.88 -2.09
CA ASN A 417 4.34 -16.60 -2.90
C ASN A 417 2.93 -16.01 -2.72
N ILE A 418 2.87 -14.72 -2.42
CA ILE A 418 1.63 -14.02 -2.08
C ILE A 418 0.67 -14.04 -3.28
N ALA A 419 -0.54 -14.51 -3.04
CA ALA A 419 -1.61 -14.61 -4.02
C ALA A 419 -2.89 -13.94 -3.48
N ARG A 420 -3.98 -13.97 -4.25
CA ARG A 420 -5.32 -13.56 -3.79
C ARG A 420 -6.21 -14.80 -3.62
N PHE A 421 -7.11 -14.78 -2.63
CA PHE A 421 -8.19 -15.78 -2.54
C PHE A 421 -9.19 -15.61 -3.69
N ALA A 422 -9.68 -14.38 -3.89
CA ALA A 422 -10.59 -14.06 -4.98
C ALA A 422 -9.86 -13.55 -6.23
N ARG A 423 -10.34 -13.93 -7.42
CA ARG A 423 -9.81 -13.40 -8.69
C ARG A 423 -10.30 -11.96 -8.93
N PRO A 424 -9.58 -11.15 -9.70
CA PRO A 424 -10.07 -9.84 -10.11
C PRO A 424 -11.46 -9.94 -10.78
N GLY A 425 -12.44 -9.21 -10.25
CA GLY A 425 -13.83 -9.22 -10.75
C GLY A 425 -14.74 -10.24 -10.05
N GLN A 426 -14.24 -11.03 -9.11
CA GLN A 426 -15.04 -11.83 -8.20
C GLN A 426 -15.19 -11.12 -6.85
N ASP A 427 -16.32 -11.34 -6.19
CA ASP A 427 -16.51 -10.90 -4.82
C ASP A 427 -15.65 -11.74 -3.87
N ASP A 428 -14.84 -11.06 -3.06
CA ASP A 428 -14.09 -11.69 -1.98
C ASP A 428 -15.03 -11.82 -0.78
N HIS A 429 -15.57 -13.03 -0.59
CA HIS A 429 -16.47 -13.33 0.52
C HIS A 429 -15.67 -13.46 1.83
N ILE A 430 -15.60 -12.36 2.58
CA ILE A 430 -15.10 -12.35 3.97
C ILE A 430 -16.32 -12.30 4.90
N GLY A 431 -16.41 -13.22 5.87
CA GLY A 431 -17.63 -13.48 6.64
C GLY A 431 -18.26 -12.23 7.28
N CYS A 432 -17.44 -11.30 7.77
CA CYS A 432 -17.92 -10.08 8.43
C CYS A 432 -18.26 -8.91 7.48
N ALA A 433 -17.91 -8.97 6.19
CA ALA A 433 -18.03 -7.85 5.25
C ALA A 433 -19.47 -7.31 5.15
N GLY A 434 -20.46 -8.21 5.07
CA GLY A 434 -21.87 -7.81 4.94
C GLY A 434 -22.42 -7.06 6.15
N THR A 435 -21.94 -7.36 7.35
CA THR A 435 -22.36 -6.65 8.58
C THR A 435 -21.81 -5.22 8.64
N ILE A 436 -20.59 -5.00 8.14
CA ILE A 436 -19.96 -3.68 8.04
C ILE A 436 -20.75 -2.80 7.06
N ASP A 437 -21.04 -3.32 5.87
CA ASP A 437 -21.81 -2.60 4.86
C ASP A 437 -23.22 -2.22 5.34
N ALA A 438 -23.88 -3.12 6.07
CA ALA A 438 -25.21 -2.87 6.63
C ALA A 438 -25.19 -1.75 7.67
N TYR A 439 -24.21 -1.76 8.59
CA TYR A 439 -24.04 -0.71 9.58
C TYR A 439 -23.80 0.66 8.93
N ILE A 440 -22.88 0.71 7.97
CA ILE A 440 -22.51 1.95 7.28
C ILE A 440 -23.71 2.55 6.54
N ARG A 441 -24.49 1.71 5.84
CA ARG A 441 -25.74 2.16 5.20
C ARG A 441 -26.76 2.69 6.21
N GLY A 442 -26.84 2.09 7.40
CA GLY A 442 -27.70 2.56 8.48
C GLY A 442 -27.30 3.95 8.98
N VAL A 443 -26.02 4.17 9.25
CA VAL A 443 -25.50 5.43 9.81
C VAL A 443 -25.58 6.58 8.80
N VAL A 444 -25.22 6.34 7.54
CA VAL A 444 -25.15 7.42 6.53
C VAL A 444 -26.49 7.62 5.80
N GLY A 445 -27.36 6.60 5.82
CA GLY A 445 -28.70 6.63 5.25
C GLY A 445 -29.75 7.30 6.14
N SER A 446 -29.52 7.41 7.45
CA SER A 446 -30.21 8.34 8.34
C SER A 446 -29.75 9.79 8.11
#